data_AF-A0A3N5HR59-F1
#
_entry.id   AF-A0A3N5HR59-F1
#
_cell.length_a   1.000
_cell.length_b   1.000
_cell.length_c   1.000
_cell.angle_alpha   90.00
_cell.angle_beta   90.00
_cell.angle_gamma   90.00
#
_symmetry.space_group_name_H-M   'P 1'
#
loop_
_entity.id
_entity.type
_entity.pdbx_description
1 polymer ?
#
loop_
_entity_poly.entity_id
_entity_poly.type
_entity_poly.pdbx_seq_one_letter_code
_entity_poly.pdbx_strand_id
1 'polypeptide(L)'
;MSKKKSVTLPAAPGTAAKKGSGGKKSAGKKPVAGAGFKSIAENRKAKFQYELIDSVECGMTLMGSEVKSMREGKLSLDEAYIRVQKGELWLIGSDIGHYHNAGMWNHDPRRPRKLLVHAREFESFAGMARERGLTLIPLRVYFNERGIA
;
A
#
# COMPACT_ATOMS: atom_id res chain seq x y z
N MET A 1 -31.61 -48.50 -51.71
CA MET A 1 -31.31 -47.21 -52.37
C MET A 1 -32.60 -46.40 -52.47
N SER A 2 -32.80 -45.38 -51.62
CA SER A 2 -33.87 -44.40 -51.79
C SER A 2 -33.48 -43.10 -51.07
N LYS A 3 -33.34 -42.02 -51.84
CA LYS A 3 -33.09 -40.65 -51.36
C LYS A 3 -34.43 -39.99 -51.01
N LYS A 4 -34.48 -39.20 -49.92
CA LYS A 4 -34.84 -37.76 -49.92
C LYS A 4 -35.16 -37.21 -48.52
N LYS A 5 -34.99 -35.88 -48.43
CA LYS A 5 -35.48 -34.88 -47.43
C LYS A 5 -34.49 -34.67 -46.27
N SER A 6 -34.19 -33.45 -45.80
CA SER A 6 -34.70 -32.09 -46.08
C SER A 6 -33.84 -31.06 -45.35
N VAL A 7 -33.57 -29.93 -46.03
CA VAL A 7 -33.58 -28.51 -45.61
C VAL A 7 -33.30 -28.13 -44.13
N THR A 8 -32.38 -27.18 -43.93
CA THR A 8 -32.55 -25.84 -43.26
C THR A 8 -31.31 -25.43 -42.43
N LEU A 9 -30.77 -24.22 -42.71
CA LEU A 9 -29.68 -23.48 -42.01
C LEU A 9 -30.22 -22.71 -40.77
N PRO A 10 -29.48 -21.80 -40.10
CA PRO A 10 -28.23 -21.90 -39.32
C PRO A 10 -28.41 -21.34 -37.87
N ALA A 11 -27.52 -21.63 -36.89
CA ALA A 11 -27.17 -20.70 -35.78
C ALA A 11 -26.21 -21.31 -34.71
N ALA A 12 -25.22 -20.49 -34.34
CA ALA A 12 -24.47 -20.41 -33.07
C ALA A 12 -23.50 -21.53 -32.64
N PRO A 13 -22.18 -21.30 -32.73
CA PRO A 13 -21.25 -21.77 -31.70
C PRO A 13 -21.20 -20.77 -30.53
N GLY A 14 -21.70 -21.23 -29.39
CA GLY A 14 -21.55 -20.54 -28.12
C GLY A 14 -20.11 -20.57 -27.58
N THR A 15 -19.76 -19.45 -26.96
CA THR A 15 -19.02 -19.36 -25.70
C THR A 15 -17.52 -19.71 -25.68
N ALA A 16 -16.73 -18.65 -25.86
CA ALA A 16 -15.72 -18.15 -24.92
C ALA A 16 -14.84 -19.15 -24.16
N ALA A 17 -13.55 -19.20 -24.56
CA ALA A 17 -12.44 -19.45 -23.65
C ALA A 17 -11.20 -18.69 -24.13
N LYS A 18 -11.17 -17.37 -23.91
CA LYS A 18 -9.98 -16.54 -24.10
C LYS A 18 -9.02 -16.85 -22.95
N LYS A 19 -8.05 -17.74 -23.18
CA LYS A 19 -6.95 -18.02 -22.23
C LYS A 19 -6.20 -16.72 -21.95
N GLY A 20 -6.28 -16.27 -20.70
CA GLY A 20 -5.60 -15.11 -20.19
C GLY A 20 -4.09 -15.22 -20.37
N SER A 21 -3.53 -14.18 -20.94
CA SER A 21 -2.11 -13.86 -20.99
C SER A 21 -1.55 -13.82 -19.56
N GLY A 22 -0.74 -14.83 -19.21
CA GLY A 22 0.07 -14.84 -18.00
C GLY A 22 1.07 -13.69 -18.04
N GLY A 23 0.68 -12.58 -17.42
CA GLY A 23 1.58 -11.47 -17.12
C GLY A 23 2.69 -11.96 -16.21
N LYS A 24 3.90 -12.09 -16.78
CA LYS A 24 5.16 -12.25 -16.06
C LYS A 24 5.19 -11.23 -14.92
N LYS A 25 5.05 -11.69 -13.67
CA LYS A 25 5.44 -10.91 -12.49
C LYS A 25 6.94 -10.71 -12.56
N SER A 26 7.36 -9.52 -12.96
CA SER A 26 8.74 -9.06 -12.87
C SER A 26 9.12 -9.00 -11.39
N ALA A 27 9.90 -9.98 -10.96
CA ALA A 27 10.60 -9.98 -9.68
C ALA A 27 11.51 -8.74 -9.62
N GLY A 28 11.08 -7.75 -8.84
CA GLY A 28 11.83 -6.53 -8.56
C GLY A 28 13.13 -6.87 -7.83
N LYS A 29 14.22 -6.77 -8.58
CA LYS A 29 15.64 -6.74 -8.19
C LYS A 29 15.84 -6.13 -6.78
N LYS A 30 16.39 -6.91 -5.83
CA LYS A 30 16.94 -6.39 -4.57
C LYS A 30 18.22 -5.61 -4.89
N PRO A 31 18.34 -4.29 -4.62
CA PRO A 31 19.63 -3.66 -4.61
C PRO A 31 20.35 -3.95 -3.29
N VAL A 32 21.66 -4.06 -3.43
CA VAL A 32 22.68 -4.51 -2.52
C VAL A 32 22.91 -3.57 -1.33
N ALA A 33 23.42 -4.14 -0.25
CA ALA A 33 23.80 -3.45 0.97
C ALA A 33 24.98 -2.50 0.75
N GLY A 34 24.79 -1.25 1.17
CA GLY A 34 25.82 -0.22 1.28
C GLY A 34 25.18 1.05 1.81
N ALA A 35 25.33 1.30 3.12
CA ALA A 35 25.01 2.56 3.83
C ALA A 35 23.83 3.39 3.27
N GLY A 36 22.63 2.80 3.15
CA GLY A 36 21.52 3.43 2.45
C GLY A 36 20.17 3.01 2.99
N PHE A 37 19.27 3.99 3.09
CA PHE A 37 17.88 3.85 3.51
C PHE A 37 17.23 2.60 2.90
N LYS A 38 16.80 1.65 3.76
CA LYS A 38 16.11 0.47 3.28
C LYS A 38 14.64 0.82 3.05
N SER A 39 14.30 1.11 1.80
CA SER A 39 12.90 1.27 1.38
C SER A 39 12.13 -0.04 1.56
N ILE A 40 11.01 0.02 2.27
CA ILE A 40 10.17 -1.15 2.60
C ILE A 40 8.99 -1.21 1.64
N ALA A 41 8.26 -0.10 1.57
CA ALA A 41 7.06 0.02 0.77
C ALA A 41 6.95 1.42 0.19
N GLU A 42 6.39 1.49 -1.01
CA GLU A 42 6.14 2.73 -1.73
C GLU A 42 4.71 2.69 -2.26
N ASN A 43 3.96 3.77 -2.00
CA ASN A 43 2.60 3.91 -2.49
C ASN A 43 2.62 4.41 -3.93
N ARG A 44 2.63 3.47 -4.87
CA ARG A 44 2.63 3.80 -6.30
C ARG A 44 1.34 4.50 -6.73
N LYS A 45 0.20 4.13 -6.14
CA LYS A 45 -1.10 4.74 -6.48
C LYS A 45 -1.14 6.23 -6.15
N ALA A 46 -0.58 6.62 -5.01
CA ALA A 46 -0.52 8.01 -4.58
C ALA A 46 0.13 8.92 -5.65
N LYS A 47 1.24 8.46 -6.25
CA LYS A 47 1.96 9.21 -7.29
C LYS A 47 1.20 9.36 -8.61
N PHE A 48 0.24 8.48 -8.90
CA PHE A 48 -0.53 8.53 -10.14
C PHE A 48 -1.87 9.27 -9.98
N GLN A 49 -2.49 9.18 -8.80
CA GLN A 49 -3.82 9.74 -8.56
C GLN A 49 -3.79 11.15 -7.99
N TYR A 50 -2.69 11.56 -7.36
CA TYR A 50 -2.58 12.83 -6.67
C TYR A 50 -1.36 13.61 -7.15
N GLU A 51 -1.49 14.92 -7.14
CA GLU A 51 -0.36 15.83 -7.33
C GLU A 51 0.29 16.11 -5.97
N LEU A 52 1.61 15.95 -5.90
CA LEU A 52 2.36 16.16 -4.66
C LEU A 52 2.77 17.63 -4.57
N ILE A 53 2.24 18.33 -3.56
CA ILE A 53 2.56 19.74 -3.31
C ILE A 53 3.73 19.87 -2.34
N ASP A 54 3.65 19.16 -1.22
CA ASP A 54 4.66 19.19 -0.16
C ASP A 54 4.77 17.79 0.49
N SER A 55 5.93 17.51 1.08
CA SER A 55 6.24 16.24 1.73
C SER A 55 7.03 16.45 3.01
N VAL A 56 6.61 15.75 4.07
CA VAL A 56 7.28 15.76 5.38
C VAL A 56 7.70 14.35 5.77
N GLU A 57 8.83 14.24 6.46
CA GLU A 57 9.28 13.00 7.08
C GLU A 57 8.68 12.89 8.49
N CYS A 58 8.12 11.73 8.81
CA CYS A 58 7.51 11.47 10.11
C CYS A 58 8.02 10.13 10.64
N GLY A 59 8.18 10.02 11.96
CA GLY A 59 8.35 8.71 12.60
C GLY A 59 7.00 8.02 12.78
N MET A 60 6.96 6.68 12.77
CA MET A 60 5.74 5.91 13.00
C MET A 60 5.83 5.09 14.28
N THR A 61 4.78 5.13 15.10
CA THR A 61 4.70 4.28 16.30
C THR A 61 4.34 2.85 15.90
N LEU A 62 5.25 1.92 16.14
CA LEU A 62 5.12 0.51 15.78
C LEU A 62 5.33 -0.41 16.98
N MET A 63 4.70 -1.58 16.94
CA MET A 63 4.95 -2.69 17.86
C MET A 63 6.06 -3.60 17.33
N GLY A 64 6.75 -4.32 18.22
CA GLY A 64 7.90 -5.15 17.84
C GLY A 64 7.59 -6.21 16.78
N SER A 65 6.38 -6.77 16.80
CA SER A 65 5.89 -7.71 15.77
C SER A 65 5.72 -7.05 14.39
N GLU A 66 5.30 -5.78 14.36
CA GLU A 66 5.12 -5.02 13.11
C GLU A 66 6.46 -4.73 12.45
N VAL A 67 7.47 -4.35 13.26
CA VAL A 67 8.82 -4.11 12.76
C VAL A 67 9.38 -5.36 12.08
N LYS A 68 9.09 -6.56 12.60
CA LYS A 68 9.50 -7.83 11.99
C LYS A 68 8.75 -8.09 10.69
N SER A 69 7.43 -7.93 10.66
CA SER A 69 6.63 -8.04 9.42
C SER A 69 7.07 -7.07 8.33
N MET A 70 7.37 -5.82 8.68
CA MET A 70 7.88 -4.80 7.75
C MET A 70 9.25 -5.17 7.20
N ARG A 71 10.14 -5.76 8.01
CA ARG A 71 11.44 -6.26 7.52
C ARG A 71 11.30 -7.42 6.53
N GLU A 72 10.23 -8.20 6.63
CA GLU A 72 9.84 -9.22 5.64
C GLU A 72 9.15 -8.63 4.39
N GLY A 73 8.86 -7.33 4.38
CA GLY A 73 8.18 -6.64 3.27
C GLY A 73 6.66 -6.83 3.26
N LYS A 74 6.06 -7.27 4.36
CA LYS A 74 4.60 -7.47 4.49
C LYS A 74 3.88 -6.18 4.91
N LEU A 75 4.04 -5.12 4.13
CA LEU A 75 3.39 -3.83 4.35
C LEU A 75 2.67 -3.38 3.07
N SER A 76 1.39 -3.04 3.18
CA SER A 76 0.60 -2.44 2.11
C SER A 76 0.09 -1.06 2.52
N LEU A 77 0.29 -0.08 1.64
CA LEU A 77 -0.13 1.33 1.81
C LEU A 77 -1.21 1.73 0.80
N ASP A 78 -1.76 0.76 0.06
CA ASP A 78 -2.65 0.99 -1.07
C ASP A 78 -3.93 1.77 -0.71
N GLU A 79 -4.46 1.57 0.50
CA GLU A 79 -5.68 2.19 1.02
C GLU A 79 -5.38 3.17 2.16
N ALA A 80 -4.11 3.44 2.42
CA ALA A 80 -3.69 4.18 3.60
C ALA A 80 -3.84 5.70 3.39
N TYR A 81 -4.39 6.37 4.40
CA TYR A 81 -4.54 7.83 4.44
C TYR A 81 -4.24 8.36 5.84
N ILE A 82 -3.92 9.65 5.93
CA ILE A 82 -3.58 10.29 7.20
C ILE A 82 -4.75 11.17 7.64
N ARG A 83 -5.15 11.03 8.90
CA ARG A 83 -6.20 11.82 9.53
C ARG A 83 -5.65 12.62 10.69
N VAL A 84 -6.04 13.89 10.74
CA VAL A 84 -5.76 14.76 11.89
C VAL A 84 -6.81 14.51 12.95
N GLN A 85 -6.40 14.08 14.15
CA GLN A 85 -7.29 13.94 15.31
C GLN A 85 -6.63 14.51 16.56
N LYS A 86 -7.35 15.39 17.28
CA LYS A 86 -6.92 15.94 18.58
C LYS A 86 -5.51 16.55 18.61
N GLY A 87 -5.05 17.15 17.51
CA GLY A 87 -3.71 17.73 17.43
C GLY A 87 -2.61 16.72 17.04
N GLU A 88 -2.98 15.53 16.59
CA GLU A 88 -2.06 14.47 16.22
C GLU A 88 -2.37 13.91 14.83
N LEU A 89 -1.36 13.35 14.16
CA LEU A 89 -1.52 12.66 12.88
C LEU A 89 -1.66 11.16 13.10
N TRP A 90 -2.70 10.59 12.52
CA TRP A 90 -3.00 9.17 12.57
C TRP A 90 -2.99 8.59 11.16
N LEU A 91 -2.18 7.57 10.95
CA LEU A 91 -2.19 6.75 9.75
C LEU A 91 -3.27 5.67 9.89
N ILE A 92 -4.22 5.66 8.96
CA ILE A 92 -5.36 4.75 8.92
C ILE A 92 -5.31 4.00 7.60
N GLY A 93 -5.72 2.73 7.59
CA GLY A 93 -5.78 1.92 6.36
C GLY A 93 -4.44 1.33 5.90
N SER A 94 -3.37 1.51 6.68
CA SER A 94 -2.10 0.82 6.47
C SER A 94 -2.20 -0.62 6.99
N ASP A 95 -2.06 -1.60 6.08
CA ASP A 95 -2.14 -3.02 6.40
C ASP A 95 -0.73 -3.60 6.59
N ILE A 96 -0.42 -4.05 7.80
CA ILE A 96 0.81 -4.80 8.10
C ILE A 96 0.43 -6.23 8.36
N GLY A 97 0.87 -7.14 7.49
CA GLY A 97 0.56 -8.55 7.63
C GLY A 97 1.13 -9.11 8.93
N HIS A 98 0.42 -10.08 9.50
CA HIS A 98 0.86 -10.78 10.69
C HIS A 98 2.27 -11.40 10.54
N TYR A 99 3.03 -11.36 11.63
CA TYR A 99 4.31 -12.07 11.69
C TYR A 99 4.04 -13.52 12.07
N HIS A 100 4.41 -14.47 11.19
CA HIS A 100 4.10 -15.89 11.38
C HIS A 100 4.73 -16.46 12.65
N ASN A 101 5.92 -15.97 13.03
CA ASN A 101 6.65 -16.46 14.20
C ASN A 101 6.31 -15.70 15.50
N ALA A 102 5.28 -14.83 15.50
CA ALA A 102 4.86 -14.11 16.72
C ALA A 102 4.00 -14.98 17.67
N GLY A 103 3.53 -16.15 17.23
CA GLY A 103 2.68 -17.02 18.04
C GLY A 103 1.46 -16.26 18.58
N MET A 104 1.35 -16.17 19.91
CA MET A 104 0.24 -15.52 20.62
C MET A 104 0.32 -13.97 20.64
N TRP A 105 1.49 -13.38 20.44
CA TRP A 105 1.72 -11.93 20.57
C TRP A 105 1.59 -11.19 19.23
N ASN A 106 0.54 -11.50 18.48
CA ASN A 106 0.31 -10.87 17.18
C ASN A 106 -0.40 -9.51 17.33
N HIS A 107 -0.21 -8.65 16.35
CA HIS A 107 -0.83 -7.33 16.27
C HIS A 107 -2.01 -7.34 15.30
N ASP A 108 -2.94 -6.41 15.46
CA ASP A 108 -3.99 -6.19 14.45
C ASP A 108 -3.39 -5.54 13.19
N PRO A 109 -3.58 -6.10 11.98
CA PRO A 109 -2.99 -5.59 10.74
C PRO A 109 -3.42 -4.17 10.37
N ARG A 110 -4.69 -3.83 10.64
CA ARG A 110 -5.34 -2.57 10.24
C ARG A 110 -5.44 -1.54 11.36
N ARG A 111 -4.69 -1.75 12.45
CA ARG A 111 -4.63 -0.82 13.57
C ARG A 111 -4.27 0.59 13.10
N PRO A 112 -4.95 1.65 13.59
CA PRO A 112 -4.51 3.02 13.37
C PRO A 112 -3.19 3.30 14.10
N ARG A 113 -2.22 3.87 13.39
CA ARG A 113 -0.88 4.14 13.91
C ARG A 113 -0.65 5.63 14.08
N LYS A 114 -0.04 6.03 15.19
CA LYS A 114 0.29 7.42 15.46
C LYS A 114 1.59 7.79 14.73
N LEU A 115 1.57 8.95 14.07
CA LEU A 115 2.74 9.56 13.45
C LEU A 115 3.34 10.61 14.37
N LEU A 116 4.68 10.62 14.44
CA LEU A 116 5.48 11.54 15.22
C LEU A 116 6.07 12.57 14.27
N VAL A 117 5.75 13.83 14.51
CA VAL A 117 6.08 14.98 13.66
C VAL A 117 6.50 16.15 14.52
N HIS A 118 7.29 17.08 13.98
CA HIS A 118 7.60 18.30 14.69
C HIS A 118 6.38 19.24 14.73
N ALA A 119 6.24 20.00 15.81
CA ALA A 119 5.07 20.87 16.02
C ALA A 119 4.84 21.88 14.88
N ARG A 120 5.92 22.47 14.35
CA ARG A 120 5.86 23.43 13.22
C ARG A 120 5.34 22.80 11.93
N GLU A 121 5.75 21.56 11.68
CA GLU A 121 5.31 20.80 10.51
C GLU A 121 3.84 20.40 10.68
N PHE A 122 3.46 19.95 11.87
CA PHE A 122 2.08 19.63 12.19
C PHE A 122 1.13 20.81 11.94
N GLU A 123 1.46 22.00 12.42
CA GLU A 123 0.62 23.20 12.23
C GLU A 123 0.47 23.55 10.74
N SER A 124 1.56 23.49 9.99
CA SER A 124 1.54 23.76 8.54
C SER A 124 0.63 22.79 7.80
N PHE A 125 0.78 21.48 8.03
CA PHE A 125 -0.03 20.46 7.35
C PHE A 125 -1.48 20.41 7.84
N ALA A 126 -1.72 20.65 9.13
CA ALA A 126 -3.07 20.73 9.67
C ALA A 126 -3.82 21.97 9.14
N GLY A 127 -3.13 23.09 8.98
CA GLY A 127 -3.65 24.29 8.34
C GLY A 127 -4.01 24.03 6.88
N MET A 128 -3.07 23.48 6.10
CA MET A 128 -3.28 23.14 4.68
C MET A 128 -4.44 22.16 4.46
N ALA A 129 -4.55 21.12 5.30
CA ALA A 129 -5.64 20.14 5.20
C ALA A 129 -7.01 20.77 5.47
N ARG A 130 -7.11 21.73 6.39
CA ARG A 130 -8.37 22.41 6.74
C ARG A 130 -8.75 23.52 5.78
N GLU A 131 -7.80 24.37 5.41
CA GLU A 131 -8.05 25.56 4.61
C GLU A 131 -8.26 25.24 3.13
N ARG A 132 -7.47 24.32 2.59
CA ARG A 132 -7.43 24.02 1.15
C ARG A 132 -8.14 22.71 0.78
N GLY A 133 -8.70 22.00 1.76
CA GLY A 133 -9.35 20.70 1.54
C GLY A 133 -8.39 19.61 1.02
N LEU A 134 -7.10 19.76 1.30
CA LEU A 134 -6.08 18.82 0.83
C LEU A 134 -6.12 17.51 1.63
N THR A 135 -5.84 16.41 0.94
CA THR A 135 -5.78 15.08 1.56
C THR A 135 -4.33 14.71 1.86
N LEU A 136 -4.09 14.18 3.06
CA LEU A 136 -2.78 13.71 3.49
C LEU A 136 -2.63 12.22 3.18
N ILE A 137 -1.59 11.86 2.43
CA ILE A 137 -1.40 10.50 1.90
C ILE A 137 0.05 10.05 2.16
N PRO A 138 0.27 8.82 2.63
CA PRO A 138 1.62 8.27 2.78
C PRO A 138 2.25 7.96 1.41
N LEU A 139 3.48 8.41 1.21
CA LEU A 139 4.22 8.22 -0.04
C LEU A 139 5.13 7.00 0.00
N ARG A 140 6.01 6.94 1.00
CA ARG A 140 7.02 5.90 1.16
C ARG A 140 7.26 5.61 2.63
N VAL A 141 7.60 4.36 2.94
CA VAL A 141 8.02 3.94 4.26
C VAL A 141 9.37 3.26 4.14
N TYR A 142 10.32 3.69 4.95
CA TYR A 142 11.69 3.21 4.94
C TYR A 142 12.24 3.13 6.37
N PHE A 143 13.25 2.29 6.57
CA PHE A 143 14.06 2.34 7.77
C PHE A 143 15.24 3.28 7.54
N ASN A 144 15.46 4.19 8.47
CA ASN A 144 16.67 5.02 8.52
C ASN A 144 17.91 4.18 8.89
N GLU A 145 19.10 4.77 8.83
CA GLU A 145 20.36 4.10 9.14
C GLU A 145 20.41 3.51 10.55
N ARG A 146 19.65 4.11 11.49
CA ARG A 146 19.51 3.64 12.87
C ARG A 146 18.48 2.51 13.03
N GLY A 147 17.81 2.10 11.95
CA GLY A 147 16.82 1.04 11.94
C GLY A 147 15.45 1.44 12.49
N ILE A 148 15.18 2.74 12.59
CA ILE A 148 13.91 3.35 13.01
C ILE A 148 13.08 3.69 11.77
N ALA A 149 11.76 3.58 11.88
CA ALA A 149 10.78 3.85 10.82
C ALA A 149 9.82 4.99 11.21
#